data_AF-A0A975BZ93-F1
#
_entry.id   AF-A0A975BZ93-F1
#
_cell.length_a   1.000
_cell.length_b   1.000
_cell.length_c   1.000
_cell.angle_alpha   90.00
_cell.angle_beta   90.00
_cell.angle_gamma   90.00
#
_symmetry.space_group_name_H-M   'P 1'
#
loop_
_entity.id
_entity.type
_entity.pdbx_description
1 polymer ?
#
loop_
_entity_poly.entity_id
_entity_poly.type
_entity_poly.pdbx_seq_one_letter_code
_entity_poly.pdbx_strand_id
1 'polypeptide(L)'
;MATPEPTDLIATLNTICVRARGDRAQVAALAADAGFSPVPESMTPRLRNASERAGFMRTNATDISIVMTGQMTRRVGRDTVILDFCGVSARPTDHRALDRRLRDLMDFDAVNAGGFDAYAWLQTSEGRAPSRSLSDDQFVAMARTGQMRLVVLDRSGRGSTLMYMLPRVD
;
A
#
# COMPACT_ATOMS: atom_id res chain seq x y z
N MET A 1 31.03 8.07 -4.59
CA MET A 1 29.65 8.01 -4.05
C MET A 1 29.01 6.77 -4.64
N ALA A 2 28.56 5.82 -3.82
CA ALA A 2 27.89 4.63 -4.32
C ALA A 2 26.53 5.02 -4.90
N THR A 3 26.22 4.52 -6.10
CA THR A 3 24.91 4.67 -6.73
C THR A 3 23.86 3.97 -5.85
N PRO A 4 22.69 4.58 -5.58
CA PRO A 4 21.66 3.92 -4.79
C PRO A 4 21.20 2.64 -5.50
N GLU A 5 21.07 1.56 -4.75
CA GLU A 5 20.55 0.28 -5.25
C GLU A 5 19.10 0.42 -5.76
N PRO A 6 18.65 -0.51 -6.64
CA PRO A 6 17.27 -0.57 -7.07
C PRO A 6 16.31 -0.59 -5.88
N THR A 7 15.19 0.11 -6.01
CA THR A 7 14.22 0.22 -4.94
C THR A 7 13.56 -1.13 -4.68
N ASP A 8 13.85 -1.70 -3.51
CA ASP A 8 13.10 -2.85 -3.00
C ASP A 8 11.74 -2.38 -2.49
N LEU A 9 10.70 -2.60 -3.29
CA LEU A 9 9.32 -2.21 -3.00
C LEU A 9 8.80 -2.80 -1.69
N ILE A 10 9.10 -4.07 -1.39
CA ILE A 10 8.63 -4.74 -0.18
C ILE A 10 9.30 -4.13 1.05
N ALA A 11 10.63 -3.97 1.00
CA ALA A 11 11.37 -3.38 2.10
C ALA A 11 10.95 -1.92 2.34
N THR A 12 10.75 -1.15 1.28
CA THR A 12 10.32 0.25 1.36
C THR A 12 8.90 0.37 1.91
N LEU A 13 7.97 -0.49 1.47
CA LEU A 13 6.61 -0.57 2.02
C LEU A 13 6.64 -0.86 3.53
N ASN A 14 7.45 -1.82 3.97
CA ASN A 14 7.54 -2.17 5.38
C ASN A 14 8.14 -1.02 6.22
N THR A 15 9.23 -0.43 5.72
CA THR A 15 9.99 0.59 6.47
C THR A 15 9.24 1.91 6.58
N ILE A 16 8.45 2.27 5.58
CA ILE A 16 7.70 3.52 5.52
C ILE A 16 6.22 3.28 5.85
N CYS A 17 5.51 2.55 4.99
CA CYS A 17 4.06 2.46 5.05
C CYS A 17 3.53 1.63 6.23
N VAL A 18 4.06 0.41 6.43
CA VAL A 18 3.61 -0.46 7.53
C VAL A 18 4.03 0.13 8.88
N ARG A 19 5.26 0.65 8.97
CA ARG A 19 5.78 1.31 10.17
C ARG A 19 4.98 2.55 10.55
N ALA A 20 4.54 3.36 9.59
CA ALA A 20 3.75 4.56 9.85
C ALA A 20 2.31 4.26 10.31
N ARG A 21 1.78 3.06 10.06
CA ARG A 21 0.44 2.64 10.50
C ARG A 21 -0.67 3.65 10.13
N GLY A 22 -0.59 4.22 8.92
CA GLY A 22 -1.57 5.19 8.41
C GLY A 22 -1.36 6.63 8.84
N ASP A 23 -0.39 6.93 9.71
CA ASP A 23 -0.04 8.30 10.07
C ASP A 23 0.72 8.98 8.93
N ARG A 24 0.09 9.99 8.31
CA ARG A 24 0.65 10.73 7.17
C ARG A 24 1.90 11.54 7.53
N ALA A 25 1.97 12.11 8.72
CA ALA A 25 3.15 12.85 9.17
C ALA A 25 4.32 11.89 9.39
N GLN A 26 4.03 10.71 9.95
CA GLN A 26 5.03 9.66 10.11
C GLN A 26 5.51 9.11 8.76
N VAL A 27 4.63 8.94 7.77
CA VAL A 27 5.03 8.59 6.39
C VAL A 27 5.99 9.63 5.83
N ALA A 28 5.68 10.93 5.98
CA ALA A 28 6.51 12.01 5.47
C ALA A 28 7.92 12.00 6.10
N ALA A 29 8.00 11.82 7.42
CA ALA A 29 9.27 11.72 8.13
C ALA A 29 10.10 10.50 7.66
N LEU A 30 9.48 9.31 7.60
CA LEU A 30 10.15 8.09 7.16
C LEU A 30 10.58 8.13 5.68
N ALA A 31 9.79 8.79 4.84
CA ALA A 31 10.14 8.99 3.43
C ALA A 31 11.34 9.94 3.29
N ALA A 32 11.36 11.04 4.04
CA ALA A 32 12.50 11.96 4.07
C ALA A 32 13.78 11.26 4.56
N ASP A 33 13.71 10.49 5.64
CA ASP A 33 14.83 9.70 6.18
C ASP A 33 15.35 8.66 5.16
N ALA A 34 14.47 8.12 4.31
CA ALA A 34 14.80 7.20 3.24
C ALA A 34 15.28 7.89 1.94
N GLY A 35 15.47 9.21 1.96
CA GLY A 35 15.98 10.00 0.85
C GLY A 35 14.94 10.31 -0.24
N PHE A 36 13.65 10.19 0.05
CA PHE A 36 12.60 10.68 -0.85
C PHE A 36 12.35 12.17 -0.61
N SER A 37 12.13 12.91 -1.69
CA SER A 37 11.77 14.33 -1.64
C SER A 37 10.28 14.54 -1.91
N PRO A 38 9.60 15.46 -1.22
CA PRO A 38 8.20 15.75 -1.50
C PRO A 38 8.03 16.25 -2.93
N VAL A 39 6.93 15.85 -3.57
CA VAL A 39 6.58 16.32 -4.92
C VAL A 39 5.25 17.08 -4.91
N PRO A 40 5.04 18.00 -5.87
CA PRO A 40 3.74 18.63 -6.05
C PRO A 40 2.64 17.59 -6.30
N GLU A 41 1.41 17.89 -5.90
CA GLU A 41 0.26 16.99 -6.07
C GLU A 41 0.03 16.61 -7.55
N SER A 42 0.40 17.48 -8.49
CA SER A 42 0.34 17.22 -9.93
C SER A 42 1.23 16.04 -10.38
N MET A 43 2.27 15.71 -9.62
CA MET A 43 3.16 14.57 -9.86
C MET A 43 2.76 13.32 -9.07
N THR A 44 1.93 13.45 -8.04
CA THR A 44 1.42 12.31 -7.25
C THR A 44 0.38 11.55 -8.07
N PRO A 45 0.54 10.22 -8.26
CA PRO A 45 -0.42 9.41 -8.99
C PRO A 45 -1.86 9.64 -8.50
N ARG A 46 -2.77 9.83 -9.46
CA ARG A 46 -4.19 10.04 -9.16
C ARG A 46 -4.84 8.70 -8.91
N LEU A 47 -5.33 8.50 -7.69
CA LEU A 47 -6.21 7.41 -7.33
C LEU A 47 -7.64 7.94 -7.26
N ARG A 48 -8.59 7.20 -7.83
CA ARG A 48 -10.00 7.58 -7.83
C ARG A 48 -10.50 7.60 -6.37
N ASN A 49 -11.29 8.62 -6.04
CA ASN A 49 -11.85 8.82 -4.69
C ASN A 49 -10.80 8.96 -3.59
N ALA A 50 -9.56 9.30 -3.93
CA ALA A 50 -8.52 9.59 -2.96
C ALA A 50 -8.47 11.08 -2.63
N SER A 51 -8.44 11.40 -1.34
CA SER A 51 -8.24 12.74 -0.76
C SER A 51 -6.97 12.78 0.08
N GLU A 52 -6.62 13.97 0.55
CA GLU A 52 -5.54 14.19 1.52
C GLU A 52 -4.18 13.63 1.09
N ARG A 53 -3.92 13.66 -0.23
CA ARG A 53 -2.78 12.98 -0.83
C ARG A 53 -1.48 13.72 -0.59
N ALA A 54 -0.43 12.96 -0.29
CA ALA A 54 0.96 13.43 -0.32
C ALA A 54 1.80 12.45 -1.14
N GLY A 55 2.79 12.97 -1.87
CA GLY A 55 3.69 12.18 -2.69
C GLY A 55 5.14 12.55 -2.42
N PHE A 56 6.01 11.55 -2.46
CA PHE A 56 7.45 11.69 -2.30
C PHE A 56 8.14 10.87 -3.36
N MET A 57 9.14 11.42 -4.03
CA MET A 57 9.85 10.76 -5.12
C MET A 57 11.32 10.63 -4.79
N ARG A 58 11.90 9.51 -5.22
CA ARG A 58 13.33 9.27 -5.24
C ARG A 58 13.70 8.72 -6.60
N THR A 59 14.78 9.20 -7.17
CA THR A 59 15.34 8.71 -8.42
C THR A 59 16.75 8.23 -8.16
N ASN A 60 17.09 7.04 -8.63
CA ASN A 60 18.46 6.53 -8.66
C ASN A 60 18.86 6.27 -10.12
N ALA A 61 20.01 5.62 -10.36
CA ALA A 61 20.46 5.36 -11.73
C ALA A 61 19.61 4.33 -12.48
N THR A 62 18.84 3.51 -11.76
CA THR A 62 18.14 2.35 -12.31
C THR A 62 16.62 2.48 -12.31
N ASP A 63 16.04 3.29 -11.42
CA ASP A 63 14.61 3.44 -11.22
C ASP A 63 14.20 4.85 -10.77
N ILE A 64 12.91 5.11 -10.99
CA ILE A 64 12.16 6.18 -10.32
C ILE A 64 11.18 5.50 -9.39
N SER A 65 11.18 5.94 -8.14
CA SER A 65 10.31 5.42 -7.09
C SER A 65 9.51 6.52 -6.43
N ILE A 66 8.23 6.24 -6.17
CA ILE A 66 7.29 7.17 -5.53
C ILE A 66 6.65 6.50 -4.33
N VAL A 67 6.75 7.13 -3.17
CA VAL A 67 5.90 6.88 -2.01
C VAL A 67 4.72 7.83 -2.08
N MET A 68 3.51 7.33 -1.86
CA MET A 68 2.30 8.14 -1.78
C MET A 68 1.47 7.73 -0.59
N THR A 69 0.77 8.68 0.04
CA THR A 69 -0.20 8.40 1.09
C THR A 69 -1.45 9.24 0.87
N GLY A 70 -2.56 8.83 1.44
CA GLY A 70 -3.81 9.56 1.42
C GLY A 70 -4.93 8.74 2.05
N GLN A 71 -6.15 9.21 1.84
CA GLN A 71 -7.36 8.54 2.29
C GLN A 71 -8.23 8.24 1.07
N MET A 72 -8.82 7.05 0.99
CA MET A 72 -9.82 6.71 -0.01
C MET A 72 -11.16 6.44 0.66
N THR A 73 -12.26 6.84 0.03
CA THR A 73 -13.61 6.50 0.52
C THR A 73 -14.29 5.57 -0.46
N ARG A 74 -14.82 4.46 0.05
CA ARG A 74 -15.59 3.48 -0.73
C ARG A 74 -16.94 3.24 -0.06
N ARG A 75 -18.01 3.29 -0.86
CA ARG A 75 -19.34 2.84 -0.42
C ARG A 75 -19.47 1.34 -0.66
N VAL A 76 -19.89 0.59 0.36
CA VAL A 76 -20.11 -0.85 0.30
C VAL A 76 -21.48 -1.13 0.89
N GLY A 77 -22.45 -1.42 0.02
CA GLY A 77 -23.87 -1.47 0.42
C GLY A 77 -24.34 -0.14 1.02
N ARG A 78 -24.70 -0.16 2.32
CA ARG A 78 -25.13 1.02 3.08
C ARG A 78 -24.00 1.69 3.86
N ASP A 79 -22.87 1.00 4.02
CA ASP A 79 -21.74 1.47 4.80
C ASP A 79 -20.77 2.30 3.97
N THR A 80 -20.13 3.26 4.62
CA THR A 80 -19.00 4.01 4.08
C THR A 80 -17.73 3.49 4.75
N VAL A 81 -16.81 2.99 3.94
CA VAL A 81 -15.50 2.53 4.40
C VAL A 81 -14.45 3.55 3.98
N ILE A 82 -13.72 4.04 4.97
CA ILE A 82 -12.53 4.88 4.81
C ILE A 82 -11.31 3.96 4.74
N LEU A 83 -10.42 4.18 3.79
CA LEU A 83 -9.17 3.46 3.62
C LEU A 83 -8.00 4.45 3.69
N ASP A 84 -7.33 4.50 4.84
CA ASP A 84 -6.04 5.17 4.93
C ASP A 84 -5.00 4.32 4.19
N PHE A 85 -4.30 4.90 3.23
CA PHE A 85 -3.34 4.16 2.40
C PHE A 85 -1.95 4.79 2.41
N CYS A 86 -0.96 3.93 2.27
CA CYS A 86 0.39 4.29 1.89
C CYS A 86 0.88 3.29 0.84
N GLY A 87 1.31 3.80 -0.30
CA GLY A 87 1.77 3.01 -1.43
C GLY A 87 3.19 3.36 -1.85
N VAL A 88 3.93 2.36 -2.30
CA VAL A 88 5.24 2.51 -2.91
C VAL A 88 5.15 1.99 -4.33
N SER A 89 5.58 2.81 -5.28
CA SER A 89 5.69 2.44 -6.68
C SER A 89 7.12 2.61 -7.16
N ALA A 90 7.53 1.75 -8.10
CA ALA A 90 8.84 1.82 -8.74
C ALA A 90 8.70 1.51 -10.22
N ARG A 91 9.61 2.04 -11.04
CA ARG A 91 9.73 1.73 -12.46
C ARG A 91 11.19 1.82 -12.93
N PRO A 92 11.71 0.82 -13.66
CA PRO A 92 11.05 -0.43 -14.03
C PRO A 92 10.93 -1.41 -12.85
N THR A 93 10.02 -2.39 -12.95
CA THR A 93 9.88 -3.48 -11.97
C THR A 93 9.76 -4.84 -12.66
N ASP A 94 10.36 -5.88 -12.09
CA ASP A 94 10.08 -7.28 -12.45
C ASP A 94 8.84 -7.77 -11.67
N HIS A 95 7.70 -7.78 -12.37
CA HIS A 95 6.41 -8.20 -11.80
C HIS A 95 6.42 -9.63 -11.26
N ARG A 96 7.11 -10.56 -11.92
CA ARG A 96 7.10 -11.98 -11.54
C ARG A 96 7.99 -12.23 -10.34
N ALA A 97 9.14 -11.57 -10.27
CA ALA A 97 10.00 -11.63 -9.09
C ALA A 97 9.32 -10.99 -7.88
N LEU A 98 8.66 -9.84 -8.06
CA LEU A 98 7.92 -9.17 -7.00
C LEU A 98 6.76 -10.01 -6.48
N ASP A 99 5.93 -10.58 -7.36
CA ASP A 99 4.77 -11.40 -6.97
C ASP A 99 5.19 -12.62 -6.15
N ARG A 100 6.24 -13.34 -6.59
CA ARG A 100 6.78 -14.49 -5.84
C ARG A 100 7.27 -14.08 -4.45
N ARG A 101 8.12 -13.05 -4.37
CA ARG A 101 8.64 -12.55 -3.09
C ARG A 101 7.52 -12.11 -2.15
N LEU A 102 6.48 -11.46 -2.68
CA LEU A 102 5.34 -11.03 -1.90
C LEU A 102 4.56 -12.24 -1.37
N ARG A 103 4.28 -13.23 -2.22
CA ARG A 103 3.58 -14.46 -1.82
C ARG A 103 4.34 -15.21 -0.72
N ASP A 104 5.65 -15.38 -0.89
CA ASP A 104 6.53 -16.04 0.08
C ASP A 104 6.53 -15.30 1.43
N LEU A 105 6.50 -13.96 1.41
CA LEU A 105 6.45 -13.14 2.62
C LEU A 105 5.08 -13.18 3.33
N MET A 106 4.00 -13.19 2.54
CA MET A 106 2.65 -13.16 3.10
C MET A 106 2.30 -14.50 3.74
N ASP A 107 2.73 -15.62 3.17
CA ASP A 107 2.49 -16.97 3.68
C ASP A 107 0.99 -17.33 3.76
N PHE A 108 0.18 -16.71 2.91
CA PHE A 108 -1.21 -17.04 2.64
C PHE A 108 -1.64 -16.48 1.29
N ASP A 109 -2.75 -16.97 0.75
CA ASP A 109 -3.21 -16.60 -0.59
C ASP A 109 -3.79 -15.18 -0.66
N ALA A 110 -3.58 -14.53 -1.81
CA ALA A 110 -4.29 -13.31 -2.15
C ALA A 110 -5.78 -13.61 -2.42
N VAL A 111 -6.63 -12.67 -2.05
CA VAL A 111 -8.06 -12.66 -2.36
C VAL A 111 -8.36 -11.59 -3.40
N ASN A 112 -9.36 -11.83 -4.23
CA ASN A 112 -9.85 -10.78 -5.13
C ASN A 112 -10.66 -9.76 -4.30
N ALA A 113 -10.20 -8.51 -4.30
CA ALA A 113 -10.82 -7.40 -3.57
C ALA A 113 -11.20 -6.30 -4.56
N GLY A 114 -12.38 -6.43 -5.18
CA GLY A 114 -12.89 -5.41 -6.11
C GLY A 114 -12.03 -5.25 -7.36
N GLY A 115 -11.56 -6.36 -7.94
CA GLY A 115 -10.76 -6.37 -9.17
C GLY A 115 -9.25 -6.29 -8.98
N PHE A 116 -8.76 -6.25 -7.73
CA PHE A 116 -7.33 -6.29 -7.40
C PHE A 116 -6.99 -7.54 -6.59
N ASP A 117 -5.77 -8.05 -6.79
CA ASP A 117 -5.19 -9.07 -5.92
C ASP A 117 -4.74 -8.40 -4.62
N ALA A 118 -5.33 -8.82 -3.50
CA ALA A 118 -5.04 -8.26 -2.19
C ALA A 118 -4.78 -9.35 -1.16
N TYR A 119 -3.78 -9.16 -0.32
CA TYR A 119 -3.58 -9.96 0.88
C TYR A 119 -4.29 -9.25 2.03
N ALA A 120 -5.38 -9.82 2.53
CA ALA A 120 -6.22 -9.21 3.56
C ALA A 120 -6.16 -10.03 4.86
N TRP A 121 -6.01 -9.36 6.01
CA TRP A 121 -6.01 -10.02 7.32
C TRP A 121 -6.57 -9.10 8.41
N LEU A 122 -6.99 -9.71 9.52
CA LEU A 122 -7.15 -9.01 10.79
C LEU A 122 -5.84 -9.09 11.58
N GLN A 123 -5.38 -7.96 12.07
CA GLN A 123 -4.28 -7.92 13.02
C GLN A 123 -4.78 -8.32 14.41
N THR A 124 -4.28 -9.42 14.94
CA THR A 124 -4.59 -9.91 16.29
C THR A 124 -3.35 -9.84 17.19
N SER A 125 -3.52 -10.12 18.49
CA SER A 125 -2.40 -10.28 19.42
C SER A 125 -1.52 -11.50 19.12
N GLU A 126 -2.09 -12.52 18.48
CA GLU A 126 -1.39 -13.76 18.08
C GLU A 126 -0.71 -13.62 16.70
N GLY A 127 -1.03 -12.57 15.94
CA GLY A 127 -0.40 -12.28 14.66
C GLY A 127 -1.40 -11.91 13.58
N ARG A 128 -1.23 -12.50 12.39
CA ARG A 128 -2.09 -12.25 11.23
C ARG A 128 -3.17 -13.32 11.17
N ALA A 129 -4.44 -12.92 11.18
CA ALA A 129 -5.57 -13.81 10.88
C ALA A 129 -6.03 -13.57 9.43
N PRO A 130 -5.54 -14.34 8.44
CA PRO A 130 -5.77 -14.08 7.03
C PRO A 130 -7.21 -14.38 6.62
N SER A 131 -7.70 -13.59 5.67
CA SER A 131 -8.99 -13.83 5.05
C SER A 131 -8.84 -14.71 3.81
N ARG A 132 -9.68 -15.74 3.67
CA ARG A 132 -9.71 -16.62 2.48
C ARG A 132 -10.66 -16.13 1.38
N SER A 133 -11.52 -15.18 1.72
CA SER A 133 -12.46 -14.50 0.82
C SER A 133 -12.64 -13.06 1.28
N LEU A 134 -13.14 -12.20 0.42
CA LEU A 134 -13.45 -10.82 0.80
C LEU A 134 -14.73 -10.37 0.12
N SER A 135 -15.85 -11.00 0.50
CA SER A 135 -17.16 -10.48 0.12
C SER A 135 -17.35 -9.08 0.72
N ASP A 136 -18.26 -8.29 0.16
CA ASP A 136 -18.55 -6.95 0.66
C ASP A 136 -18.97 -6.96 2.15
N ASP A 137 -19.79 -7.92 2.57
CA ASP A 137 -20.19 -8.08 3.97
C ASP A 137 -19.00 -8.43 4.88
N GLN A 138 -18.11 -9.33 4.42
CA GLN A 138 -16.92 -9.72 5.17
C GLN A 138 -15.92 -8.55 5.26
N PHE A 139 -15.77 -7.80 4.17
CA PHE A 139 -14.94 -6.59 4.13
C PHE A 139 -15.41 -5.57 5.16
N VAL A 140 -16.71 -5.25 5.17
CA VAL A 140 -17.31 -4.32 6.13
C VAL A 140 -17.15 -4.84 7.56
N ALA A 141 -17.45 -6.12 7.80
CA ALA A 141 -17.31 -6.72 9.13
C ALA A 141 -15.86 -6.64 9.65
N MET A 142 -14.87 -6.92 8.81
CA MET A 142 -13.45 -6.78 9.15
C MET A 142 -13.07 -5.32 9.37
N ALA A 143 -13.51 -4.40 8.51
CA ALA A 143 -13.22 -2.96 8.64
C ALA A 143 -13.77 -2.36 9.94
N ARG A 144 -14.95 -2.81 10.41
CA ARG A 144 -15.54 -2.37 11.70
C ARG A 144 -14.66 -2.69 12.91
N THR A 145 -13.76 -3.66 12.80
CA THR A 145 -12.84 -3.99 13.90
C THR A 145 -11.74 -2.94 14.09
N GLY A 146 -11.45 -2.10 13.08
CA GLY A 146 -10.27 -1.23 13.03
C GLY A 146 -8.92 -1.99 12.94
N GLN A 147 -8.96 -3.33 12.95
CA GLN A 147 -7.78 -4.18 12.88
C GLN A 147 -7.52 -4.75 11.48
N MET A 148 -8.39 -4.45 10.51
CA MET A 148 -8.20 -4.89 9.15
C MET A 148 -6.96 -4.24 8.53
N ARG A 149 -6.20 -5.05 7.79
CA ARG A 149 -5.05 -4.65 6.99
C ARG A 149 -5.17 -5.25 5.60
N LEU A 150 -4.75 -4.49 4.58
CA LEU A 150 -4.56 -5.03 3.24
C LEU A 150 -3.20 -4.65 2.68
N VAL A 151 -2.62 -5.55 1.90
CA VAL A 151 -1.56 -5.25 0.94
C VAL A 151 -2.08 -5.56 -0.46
N VAL A 152 -2.12 -4.55 -1.32
CA VAL A 152 -2.55 -4.66 -2.72
C VAL A 152 -1.33 -4.57 -3.62
N LEU A 153 -1.26 -5.44 -4.63
CA LEU A 153 -0.26 -5.36 -5.70
C LEU A 153 -0.94 -4.94 -7.00
N ASP A 154 -0.62 -3.72 -7.47
CA ASP A 154 -0.99 -3.23 -8.79
C ASP A 154 0.21 -3.36 -9.76
N ARG A 155 -0.05 -3.92 -10.94
CA ARG A 155 0.94 -4.17 -11.99
C ARG A 155 0.52 -3.36 -13.21
N SER A 156 1.23 -2.27 -13.50
CA SER A 156 0.86 -1.34 -14.57
C SER A 156 2.06 -0.97 -15.44
N GLY A 157 1.97 -1.29 -16.73
CA GLY A 157 3.04 -1.05 -17.70
C GLY A 157 4.38 -1.60 -17.23
N ARG A 158 5.39 -0.73 -17.15
CA ARG A 158 6.76 -1.09 -16.74
C ARG A 158 6.99 -1.06 -15.23
N GLY A 159 6.02 -0.65 -14.42
CA GLY A 159 6.18 -0.47 -12.98
C GLY A 159 5.15 -1.24 -12.15
N SER A 160 5.43 -1.38 -10.87
CA SER A 160 4.49 -1.97 -9.91
C SER A 160 4.28 -1.02 -8.75
N THR A 161 3.11 -1.13 -8.14
CA THR A 161 2.77 -0.43 -6.89
C THR A 161 2.34 -1.44 -5.86
N LEU A 162 2.97 -1.40 -4.68
CA LEU A 162 2.45 -2.05 -3.47
C LEU A 162 1.74 -1.01 -2.62
N MET A 163 0.53 -1.29 -2.16
CA MET A 163 -0.23 -0.40 -1.29
C MET A 163 -0.62 -1.11 0.00
N TYR A 164 -0.22 -0.54 1.13
CA TYR A 164 -0.71 -0.92 2.43
C TYR A 164 -1.92 -0.06 2.77
N MET A 165 -3.04 -0.69 3.15
CA MET A 165 -4.30 -0.02 3.44
C MET A 165 -4.85 -0.43 4.80
N LEU A 166 -5.47 0.54 5.47
CA LEU A 166 -6.12 0.41 6.77
C LEU A 166 -7.60 0.80 6.64
N PRO A 167 -8.48 -0.16 6.32
CA PRO A 167 -9.91 0.12 6.24
C PRO A 167 -10.53 0.28 7.62
N ARG A 168 -11.44 1.23 7.72
CA ARG A 168 -12.33 1.46 8.87
C ARG A 168 -13.70 1.91 8.40
N VAL A 169 -14.73 1.54 9.14
CA VAL A 169 -16.08 2.10 8.92
C VAL A 169 -16.16 3.43 9.66
N ASP A 170 -16.72 4.43 8.97
CA ASP A 170 -17.04 5.75 9.54
C ASP A 170 -18.36 5.70 10.33
#